data_AF-M0QCE4-F1
#
_entry.id   AF-M0QCE4-F1
#
_cell.length_a   1.000
_cell.length_b   1.000
_cell.length_c   1.000
_cell.angle_alpha   90.00
_cell.angle_beta   90.00
_cell.angle_gamma   90.00
#
_symmetry.space_group_name_H-M   'P 1'
#
loop_
_entity.id
_entity.type
_entity.pdbx_description
1 polymer ?
#
loop_
_entity_poly.entity_id
_entity_poly.type
_entity_poly.pdbx_seq_one_letter_code
_entity_poly.pdbx_strand_id
1 'polypeptide(L)'
;MIHDIRHDIIRRAEATPRLTAVRFGGEAVTYGALAESIESYEAIMERNSMSRDSAFVAGLMHAIPSLSYIDGVVEFTRVFGEVLAWLGRDIDRTVASPKPLRAVG
;
A
#
# COMPACT_ATOMS: atom_id res chain seq x y z
N MET A 1 -9.46 -0.22 -7.23
CA MET A 1 -8.01 -0.56 -7.25
C MET A 1 -7.25 0.13 -6.11
N ILE A 2 -7.02 1.45 -6.12
CA ILE A 2 -6.29 2.14 -5.01
C ILE A 2 -6.99 1.91 -3.66
N HIS A 3 -8.31 2.04 -3.63
CA HIS A 3 -9.13 1.73 -2.46
C HIS A 3 -8.90 0.31 -1.91
N ASP A 4 -8.79 -0.68 -2.80
CA ASP A 4 -8.61 -2.09 -2.43
C ASP A 4 -7.20 -2.34 -1.90
N ILE A 5 -6.18 -1.72 -2.53
CA ILE A 5 -4.78 -1.76 -2.07
C ILE A 5 -4.67 -1.14 -0.69
N ARG A 6 -5.29 0.03 -0.47
CA ARG A 6 -5.33 0.66 0.84
C ARG A 6 -5.95 -0.28 1.88
N HIS A 7 -7.12 -0.84 1.59
CA HIS A 7 -7.79 -1.73 2.53
C HIS A 7 -6.94 -2.97 2.85
N ASP A 8 -6.25 -3.55 1.87
CA ASP A 8 -5.31 -4.65 2.07
C ASP A 8 -4.14 -4.27 2.98
N ILE A 9 -3.55 -3.08 2.77
CA ILE A 9 -2.45 -2.56 3.58
C ILE A 9 -2.87 -2.42 5.04
N ILE A 10 -4.00 -1.76 5.30
CA ILE A 10 -4.51 -1.56 6.68
C ILE A 10 -4.77 -2.91 7.35
N ARG A 11 -5.48 -3.81 6.66
CA ARG A 11 -5.77 -5.16 7.17
C ARG A 11 -4.50 -5.95 7.53
N ARG A 12 -3.45 -5.87 6.70
CA ARG A 12 -2.16 -6.53 6.96
C ARG A 12 -1.33 -5.82 8.02
N ALA A 13 -1.48 -4.51 8.18
CA ALA A 13 -0.86 -3.75 9.26
C ALA A 13 -1.44 -4.14 10.62
N GLU A 14 -2.75 -4.34 10.71
CA GLU A 14 -3.42 -4.84 11.92
C GLU A 14 -2.97 -6.27 12.27
N ALA A 15 -2.90 -7.16 11.28
CA ALA A 15 -2.56 -8.56 11.50
C ALA A 15 -1.05 -8.81 11.69
N THR A 16 -0.21 -8.10 10.93
CA THR A 16 1.23 -8.37 10.79
C THR A 16 2.04 -7.08 10.58
N PRO A 17 2.07 -6.14 11.54
CA PRO A 17 2.62 -4.79 11.34
C PRO A 17 4.12 -4.76 10.99
N ARG A 18 4.89 -5.76 11.44
CA ARG A 18 6.34 -5.84 11.21
C ARG A 18 6.71 -6.55 9.91
N LEU A 19 5.75 -7.14 9.20
CA LEU A 19 6.01 -7.81 7.93
C LEU A 19 6.32 -6.76 6.85
N THR A 20 7.35 -7.02 6.05
CA THR A 20 7.73 -6.15 4.93
C THR A 20 6.64 -6.15 3.85
N ALA A 21 6.12 -4.96 3.52
CA ALA A 21 5.14 -4.75 2.45
C ALA A 21 5.84 -4.61 1.09
N VAL A 22 6.89 -3.80 1.05
CA VAL A 22 7.66 -3.50 -0.16
C VAL A 22 9.14 -3.30 0.16
N ARG A 23 9.99 -3.68 -0.78
CA ARG A 23 11.40 -3.28 -0.81
C ARG A 23 11.63 -2.45 -2.06
N PHE A 24 12.13 -1.23 -1.88
CA PHE A 24 12.39 -0.32 -2.98
C PHE A 24 13.66 0.49 -2.67
N GLY A 25 14.54 0.67 -3.66
CA GLY A 25 15.79 1.43 -3.47
C GLY A 25 16.73 0.85 -2.39
N GLY A 26 16.63 -0.44 -2.06
CA GLY A 26 17.38 -1.07 -0.96
C GLY A 26 16.75 -0.91 0.43
N GLU A 27 15.68 -0.12 0.55
CA GLU A 27 14.94 0.10 1.79
C GLU A 27 13.76 -0.86 1.90
N ALA A 28 13.47 -1.31 3.12
CA ALA A 28 12.33 -2.17 3.41
C ALA A 28 11.30 -1.40 4.21
N VAL A 29 10.07 -1.36 3.70
CA VAL A 29 8.94 -0.69 4.36
C VAL A 29 7.97 -1.76 4.84
N THR A 30 7.59 -1.70 6.10
CA THR A 30 6.65 -2.65 6.71
C THR A 30 5.20 -2.23 6.48
N TYR A 31 4.25 -3.16 6.61
CA TYR A 31 2.83 -2.83 6.55
C TYR A 31 2.42 -1.81 7.62
N GLY A 32 2.98 -1.90 8.84
CA GLY A 32 2.72 -0.93 9.91
C GLY A 32 3.16 0.49 9.54
N ALA A 33 4.40 0.65 9.07
CA ALA A 33 4.92 1.96 8.67
C ALA A 33 4.16 2.55 7.47
N LEU A 34 3.74 1.68 6.54
CA LEU A 34 2.97 2.11 5.38
C LEU A 34 1.55 2.57 5.76
N ALA A 35 0.89 1.84 6.66
CA ALA A 35 -0.44 2.20 7.17
C ALA A 35 -0.40 3.53 7.94
N GLU A 36 0.55 3.68 8.88
CA GLU A 36 0.73 4.92 9.65
C GLU A 36 0.92 6.14 8.74
N SER A 37 1.75 6.00 7.71
CA SER A 37 1.98 7.06 6.72
C SER A 37 0.71 7.43 5.95
N ILE A 38 -0.04 6.43 5.48
CA ILE A 38 -1.29 6.65 4.73
C ILE A 38 -2.34 7.35 5.62
N GLU A 39 -2.55 6.87 6.85
CA GLU A 39 -3.53 7.44 7.78
C GLU A 39 -3.18 8.89 8.16
N SER A 40 -1.90 9.19 8.37
CA SER A 40 -1.43 10.55 8.65
C SER A 40 -1.76 11.51 7.50
N TYR A 41 -1.51 11.10 6.26
CA TYR A 41 -1.81 11.94 5.09
C TYR A 41 -3.31 12.04 4.80
N GLU A 42 -4.10 11.00 5.07
CA GLU A 42 -5.56 11.09 4.96
C GLU A 42 -6.14 12.11 5.94
N ALA A 43 -5.69 12.09 7.20
CA ALA A 43 -6.13 13.06 8.20
C ALA A 43 -5.76 14.51 7.80
N ILE A 44 -4.60 14.71 7.17
CA ILE A 44 -4.18 16.03 6.67
C ILE A 44 -5.02 16.45 5.45
N MET A 45 -5.24 15.54 4.50
CA MET A 45 -5.92 15.84 3.24
C MET A 45 -7.43 16.01 3.41
N GLU A 46 -8.06 15.26 4.31
CA GLU A 46 -9.48 15.42 4.66
C GLU A 46 -9.75 16.83 5.20
N ARG A 47 -8.84 17.36 6.04
CA ARG A 47 -8.91 18.76 6.53
C ARG A 47 -8.79 19.80 5.42
N ASN A 48 -8.20 19.44 4.29
CA ASN A 48 -7.98 20.33 3.13
C ASN A 48 -8.93 20.04 1.96
N SER A 49 -9.97 19.19 2.16
CA SER A 49 -10.91 18.78 1.11
C SER A 49 -10.22 18.20 -0.15
N MET A 50 -9.08 17.53 0.04
CA MET A 50 -8.32 16.90 -1.04
C MET A 50 -8.74 15.44 -1.26
N SER A 51 -8.49 14.92 -2.46
CA SER A 51 -8.82 13.54 -2.83
C SER A 51 -8.06 12.51 -1.97
N ARG A 52 -8.75 11.45 -1.56
CA ARG A 52 -8.14 10.29 -0.87
C ARG A 52 -7.07 9.61 -1.72
N ASP A 53 -7.22 9.62 -3.04
CA ASP A 53 -6.19 9.08 -3.94
C ASP A 53 -4.90 9.91 -3.86
N SER A 54 -5.01 11.23 -3.73
CA SER A 54 -3.84 12.11 -3.52
C SER A 54 -3.20 11.88 -2.16
N ALA A 55 -4.01 11.66 -1.11
CA ALA A 55 -3.51 11.32 0.22
C ALA A 55 -2.74 9.99 0.21
N PHE A 56 -3.26 8.98 -0.49
CA PHE A 56 -2.63 7.68 -0.64
C PHE A 56 -1.27 7.77 -1.36
N VAL A 57 -1.22 8.50 -2.48
CA VAL A 57 0.04 8.74 -3.21
C VAL A 57 1.06 9.46 -2.32
N ALA A 58 0.64 10.49 -1.59
CA ALA A 58 1.52 11.22 -0.68
C ALA A 58 2.02 10.34 0.47
N GLY A 59 1.14 9.51 1.06
CA GLY A 59 1.51 8.55 2.09
C GLY A 59 2.51 7.50 1.60
N LEU A 60 2.36 7.02 0.36
CA LEU A 60 3.35 6.12 -0.27
C LEU A 60 4.70 6.79 -0.49
N MET A 61 4.71 8.02 -1.01
CA MET A 61 5.95 8.77 -1.22
C MET A 61 6.66 9.09 0.09
N HIS A 62 5.91 9.35 1.17
CA HIS A 62 6.47 9.56 2.49
C HIS A 62 7.04 8.26 3.09
N ALA A 63 6.33 7.14 2.93
CA ALA A 63 6.77 5.84 3.43
C ALA A 63 7.95 5.27 2.64
N ILE A 64 8.09 5.64 1.37
CA ILE A 64 9.15 5.18 0.46
C ILE A 64 9.87 6.41 -0.13
N PRO A 65 10.73 7.08 0.66
CA PRO A 65 11.40 8.31 0.23
C PRO A 65 12.20 8.13 -1.07
N SER A 66 12.71 6.93 -1.31
CA SER A 66 13.44 6.56 -2.52
C SER A 66 12.64 6.72 -3.81
N LEU A 67 11.29 6.77 -3.76
CA LEU A 67 10.46 7.14 -4.92
C LEU A 67 10.67 8.58 -5.39
N SER A 68 11.09 9.47 -4.48
CA SER A 68 11.33 10.89 -4.81
C SER A 68 12.61 11.12 -5.62
N TYR A 69 13.50 10.13 -5.68
CA TYR A 69 14.75 10.20 -6.46
C TYR A 69 14.57 9.80 -7.93
N ILE A 70 13.35 9.47 -8.36
CA ILE A 70 13.09 9.06 -9.73
C ILE A 70 12.92 10.31 -10.59
N ASP A 71 13.88 10.50 -11.50
CA ASP A 71 13.86 11.63 -12.42
C ASP A 71 12.87 11.39 -13.57
N GLY A 72 12.00 12.38 -13.80
CA GLY A 72 11.07 12.42 -14.93
C GLY A 72 9.71 11.79 -14.65
N VAL A 73 8.66 12.46 -15.12
CA VAL A 73 7.26 12.07 -14.87
C VAL A 73 6.91 10.70 -15.43
N VAL A 74 7.45 10.36 -16.61
CA VAL A 74 7.18 9.07 -17.27
C VAL A 74 7.76 7.92 -16.45
N GLU A 75 9.01 8.05 -16.02
CA GLU A 75 9.69 7.01 -15.25
C GLU A 75 9.11 6.87 -13.85
N PHE A 76 8.79 7.99 -13.19
CA PHE A 76 8.07 7.99 -11.92
C PHE A 76 6.73 7.25 -12.05
N THR A 77 5.94 7.56 -13.08
CA THR A 77 4.63 6.91 -13.29
C THR A 77 4.78 5.41 -13.51
N ARG A 78 5.78 4.98 -14.28
CA ARG A 78 6.08 3.56 -14.52
C ARG A 78 6.42 2.83 -13.23
N VAL A 79 7.40 3.33 -12.48
CA VAL A 79 7.87 2.71 -11.24
C VAL A 79 6.79 2.74 -10.15
N PHE A 80 6.06 3.84 -10.03
CA PHE A 80 4.94 3.93 -9.11
C PHE A 80 3.86 2.89 -9.44
N GLY A 81 3.56 2.69 -10.74
CA GLY A 81 2.68 1.62 -11.21
C GLY A 81 3.16 0.22 -10.81
N GLU A 82 4.47 -0.04 -10.86
CA GLU A 82 5.06 -1.31 -10.41
C GLU A 82 4.92 -1.51 -8.89
N VAL A 83 5.11 -0.46 -8.10
CA VAL A 83 4.87 -0.51 -6.65
C VAL A 83 3.40 -0.80 -6.34
N LEU A 84 2.47 -0.14 -7.04
CA LEU A 84 1.04 -0.41 -6.88
C LEU A 84 0.68 -1.85 -7.28
N ALA A 85 1.19 -2.32 -8.41
CA ALA A 85 0.96 -3.69 -8.86
C ALA A 85 1.52 -4.72 -7.87
N TRP A 86 2.70 -4.45 -7.30
CA TRP A 86 3.28 -5.28 -6.26
C TRP A 86 2.41 -5.31 -5.00
N LEU A 87 1.98 -4.15 -4.50
CA LEU A 87 1.13 -4.06 -3.31
C LEU A 87 -0.24 -4.71 -3.53
N GLY A 88 -0.78 -4.64 -4.75
CA GLY A 88 -2.06 -5.22 -5.13
C GLY A 88 -2.05 -6.71 -5.50
N ARG A 89 -0.87 -7.35 -5.59
CA ARG A 89 -0.68 -8.69 -6.20
C ARG A 89 -1.53 -9.81 -5.59
N ASP A 90 -1.93 -9.67 -4.34
CA ASP A 90 -2.62 -10.72 -3.58
C ASP A 90 -4.11 -10.44 -3.37
N ILE A 91 -4.61 -9.27 -3.77
CA ILE A 91 -5.98 -8.83 -3.45
C ILE A 91 -7.01 -9.80 -4.04
N ASP A 92 -6.84 -10.20 -5.31
CA ASP A 92 -7.72 -11.17 -5.98
C ASP A 92 -7.64 -12.59 -5.37
N ARG A 93 -6.50 -12.98 -4.79
CA ARG A 93 -6.36 -14.28 -4.11
C ARG A 93 -7.14 -14.32 -2.80
N THR A 94 -7.24 -13.20 -2.09
CA THR A 94 -7.97 -13.12 -0.82
C THR A 94 -9.49 -13.18 -0.97
N VAL A 95 -10.05 -12.64 -2.07
CA VAL A 95 -11.51 -12.68 -2.30
C VAL A 95 -11.97 -14.08 -2.76
N ALA A 96 -11.08 -14.85 -3.40
CA ALA A 96 -11.39 -16.16 -3.98
C ALA A 96 -11.40 -17.34 -2.98
N SER A 97 -11.18 -17.12 -1.68
CA SER A 97 -11.12 -18.22 -0.71
C SER A 97 -12.17 -18.12 0.41
N PRO A 98 -13.32 -18.77 0.21
CA PRO A 98 -13.89 -19.60 1.26
C PRO A 98 -14.09 -21.02 0.70
N LYS A 99 -13.03 -21.84 0.77
CA LYS A 99 -13.22 -23.30 0.66
C LYS A 99 -13.40 -23.83 2.09
N PRO A 100 -14.59 -24.30 2.48
CA PRO A 100 -14.82 -24.77 3.83
C PRO A 100 -13.95 -26.01 4.08
N LEU A 101 -13.24 -25.99 5.20
CA LEU A 101 -12.50 -27.14 5.71
C LEU A 101 -13.48 -28.31 5.84
N ARG A 102 -13.20 -29.42 5.15
CA ARG A 102 -13.95 -30.67 5.36
C ARG A 102 -13.31 -31.41 6.52
N ALA A 103 -14.11 -31.68 7.56
CA ALA A 103 -13.74 -32.61 8.61
C ALA A 103 -13.58 -34.02 8.00
N VAL A 104 -12.46 -34.67 8.31
CA VAL A 104 -12.24 -36.10 8.07
C VAL A 104 -12.55 -36.84 9.35
N GLY A 105 -13.54 -37.72 9.29
CA GLY A 105 -13.82 -38.75 10.28
C GLY A 105 -13.31 -40.11 9.83
#